data_AF-A0A365MT32-F1
#
_entry.id   AF-A0A365MT32-F1
#
_cell.length_a   1.000
_cell.length_b   1.000
_cell.length_c   1.000
_cell.angle_alpha   90.00
_cell.angle_beta   90.00
_cell.angle_gamma   90.00
#
_symmetry.space_group_name_H-M   'P 1'
#
loop_
_entity.id
_entity.type
_entity.pdbx_description
1 polymer ?
#
loop_
_entity_poly.entity_id
_entity_poly.type
_entity_poly.pdbx_seq_one_letter_code
_entity_poly.pdbx_strand_id
1 'polypeptide(L)'
;MDQSIIRISKELGDIQKNCDLSLAVACRDIDVRNVKALIMGPHETPYEFGFFEFAIRFHKEYPSRSPSVICITTNGGRCRFNPNVYSNGKVCLTWRGERGEEWSSAQGLESILLSIQSLLSSNPYENEPGFEDANDESDKKNQKDYIQKIRHETLRISVIQRLEGYLGMNPSGTQLHNLPGANEMDDDDIDEATVPFEPFRDLCKRRFLWYYESYLAAIEKGKSETKPNQPFARMPFESPGNNSMDGKFNYPELGSRLQAIKAAIEAEPERWAAEGLEAKKKETTVAVNLQHQFEQVVEVFKRGDMPHDVFLENENPFVWVITYFGRPMTNLDGGLFRIKMNFSVRFPEEQPRVKFETKIFHHHIAADGTACYTPNPMKREDVRSHIDAIFAILEDDEPAYDPRKIVNPEATKMYWGGSPDDKKKYNRRLRRSVQQSMEDFPE
;
A
#
# COMPACT_ATOMS: atom_id res chain seq x y z
N MET A 1 32.32 -14.55 -8.69
CA MET A 1 30.93 -14.18 -8.39
C MET A 1 30.32 -13.65 -9.69
N ASP A 2 29.17 -14.15 -10.11
CA ASP A 2 28.52 -13.82 -11.39
C ASP A 2 28.20 -12.32 -11.45
N GLN A 3 28.75 -11.60 -12.43
CA GLN A 3 28.58 -10.14 -12.56
C GLN A 3 27.11 -9.74 -12.70
N SER A 4 26.29 -10.60 -13.32
CA SER A 4 24.85 -10.35 -13.46
C SER A 4 24.15 -10.39 -12.10
N ILE A 5 24.52 -11.33 -11.23
CA ILE A 5 23.97 -11.44 -9.87
C ILE A 5 24.35 -10.21 -9.03
N ILE A 6 25.61 -9.77 -9.09
CA ILE A 6 26.06 -8.57 -8.36
C ILE A 6 25.24 -7.35 -8.79
N ARG A 7 24.98 -7.21 -10.09
CA ARG A 7 24.16 -6.12 -10.62
C ARG A 7 22.72 -6.19 -10.13
N ILE A 8 22.09 -7.37 -10.17
CA ILE A 8 20.71 -7.58 -9.71
C ILE A 8 20.58 -7.25 -8.22
N SER A 9 21.47 -7.78 -7.37
CA SER A 9 21.46 -7.52 -5.94
C SER A 9 21.65 -6.03 -5.61
N LYS A 10 22.50 -5.33 -6.37
CA LYS A 10 22.65 -3.88 -6.23
C LYS A 10 21.35 -3.14 -6.58
N GLU A 11 20.75 -3.44 -7.73
CA GLU A 11 19.51 -2.79 -8.16
C GLU A 11 18.34 -3.04 -7.19
N LEU A 12 18.22 -4.25 -6.66
CA LEU A 12 17.24 -4.58 -5.61
C LEU A 12 17.48 -3.76 -4.34
N GLY A 13 18.73 -3.71 -3.87
CA GLY A 13 19.10 -2.94 -2.68
C GLY A 13 18.87 -1.43 -2.86
N ASP A 14 19.12 -0.89 -4.06
CA ASP A 14 18.90 0.52 -4.37
C ASP A 14 17.39 0.85 -4.33
N ILE A 15 16.53 -0.01 -4.90
CA ILE A 15 15.06 0.17 -4.83
C ILE A 15 14.55 0.02 -3.40
N GLN A 16 15.05 -0.94 -2.62
CA GLN A 16 14.62 -1.15 -1.23
C GLN A 16 15.05 -0.01 -0.29
N LYS A 17 16.15 0.69 -0.62
CA LYS A 17 16.60 1.91 0.06
C LYS A 17 15.80 3.14 -0.37
N ASN A 18 15.39 3.19 -1.63
CA ASN A 18 14.56 4.27 -2.15
C ASN A 18 13.16 4.20 -1.49
N CYS A 19 12.71 5.31 -0.91
CA CYS A 19 11.39 5.43 -0.31
C CYS A 19 10.29 5.67 -1.36
N ASP A 20 10.39 5.09 -2.56
CA ASP A 20 9.29 5.19 -3.52
C ASP A 20 8.11 4.40 -2.97
N LEU A 21 7.11 5.12 -2.47
CA LEU A 21 5.96 4.51 -1.85
C LEU A 21 5.19 3.64 -2.84
N SER A 22 5.34 3.86 -4.16
CA SER A 22 4.60 3.24 -5.26
C SER A 22 5.23 1.96 -5.83
N LEU A 23 6.50 1.70 -5.55
CA LEU A 23 7.23 0.55 -6.06
C LEU A 23 7.75 -0.31 -4.91
N ALA A 24 7.58 -1.63 -5.00
CA ALA A 24 8.20 -2.56 -4.06
C ALA A 24 8.75 -3.77 -4.81
N VAL A 25 9.89 -4.29 -4.36
CA VAL A 25 10.57 -5.45 -4.96
C VAL A 25 11.01 -6.43 -3.88
N ALA A 26 10.92 -7.71 -4.19
CA ALA A 26 11.38 -8.78 -3.31
C ALA A 26 11.77 -10.01 -4.13
N CYS A 27 12.78 -10.73 -3.65
CA CYS A 27 13.17 -12.04 -4.12
C CYS A 27 13.46 -12.93 -2.92
N ARG A 28 13.50 -14.24 -3.14
CA ARG A 28 14.05 -15.17 -2.14
C ARG A 28 15.57 -15.14 -2.24
N ASP A 29 16.25 -15.35 -1.11
CA ASP A 29 17.73 -15.39 -1.08
C ASP A 29 18.29 -16.55 -1.93
N ILE A 30 17.53 -17.66 -2.01
CA ILE A 30 17.86 -18.82 -2.84
C ILE A 30 17.75 -18.54 -4.36
N ASP A 31 17.02 -17.49 -4.78
CA ASP A 31 16.75 -17.22 -6.20
C ASP A 31 16.59 -15.71 -6.49
N VAL A 32 17.71 -15.00 -6.44
CA VAL A 32 17.80 -13.57 -6.76
C VAL A 32 17.47 -13.24 -8.23
N ARG A 33 17.40 -14.23 -9.12
CA ARG A 33 17.07 -14.02 -10.55
C ARG A 33 15.56 -13.98 -10.80
N ASN A 34 14.75 -14.41 -9.83
CA ASN A 34 13.30 -14.36 -9.90
C ASN A 34 12.79 -13.36 -8.86
N VAL A 35 12.39 -12.19 -9.36
CA VAL A 35 11.96 -11.05 -8.55
C VAL A 35 10.46 -10.89 -8.69
N LYS A 36 9.77 -10.75 -7.56
CA LYS A 36 8.42 -10.20 -7.51
C LYS A 36 8.51 -8.69 -7.37
N ALA A 37 7.68 -7.97 -8.11
CA ALA A 37 7.54 -6.53 -8.00
C ALA A 37 6.06 -6.17 -7.81
N LEU A 38 5.81 -5.13 -7.01
CA LEU A 38 4.50 -4.52 -6.85
C LEU A 38 4.58 -3.06 -7.33
N ILE A 39 3.66 -2.70 -8.22
CA ILE A 39 3.45 -1.32 -8.67
C ILE A 39 2.07 -0.89 -8.19
N MET A 40 2.01 0.20 -7.44
CA MET A 40 0.75 0.84 -7.12
C MET A 40 0.32 1.74 -8.26
N GLY A 41 -0.97 1.65 -8.61
CA GLY A 41 -1.54 2.47 -9.68
C GLY A 41 -1.48 3.97 -9.33
N PRO A 42 -1.10 4.83 -10.29
CA PRO A 42 -0.94 6.26 -10.03
C PRO A 42 -2.25 6.95 -9.64
N HIS A 43 -2.15 7.98 -8.79
CA HIS A 43 -3.27 8.86 -8.42
C HIS A 43 -3.89 9.53 -9.66
N GLU A 44 -5.20 9.79 -9.65
CA GLU A 44 -5.96 10.39 -10.76
C GLU A 44 -6.01 9.55 -12.05
N THR A 45 -5.79 8.24 -11.94
CA THR A 45 -5.93 7.28 -13.05
C THR A 45 -7.01 6.25 -12.73
N PRO A 46 -7.58 5.52 -13.71
CA PRO A 46 -8.46 4.39 -13.39
C PRO A 46 -7.75 3.23 -12.65
N TYR A 47 -6.43 3.31 -12.45
CA TYR A 47 -5.62 2.36 -11.70
C TYR A 47 -5.38 2.78 -10.25
N GLU A 48 -5.81 3.98 -9.87
CA GLU A 48 -5.49 4.65 -8.62
C GLU A 48 -5.45 3.71 -7.40
N PHE A 49 -4.26 3.62 -6.81
CA PHE A 49 -3.94 2.83 -5.62
C PHE A 49 -4.24 1.33 -5.71
N GLY A 50 -4.42 0.79 -6.91
CA GLY A 50 -4.51 -0.65 -7.16
C GLY A 50 -3.15 -1.35 -7.01
N PHE A 51 -3.16 -2.61 -6.57
CA PHE A 51 -1.94 -3.41 -6.32
C PHE A 51 -1.63 -4.35 -7.51
N PHE A 52 -0.76 -3.90 -8.42
CA PHE A 52 -0.36 -4.66 -9.61
C PHE A 52 0.95 -5.41 -9.37
N GLU A 53 0.90 -6.73 -9.35
CA GLU A 53 2.08 -7.58 -9.13
C GLU A 53 2.62 -8.09 -10.46
N PHE A 54 3.96 -8.10 -10.57
CA PHE A 54 4.70 -8.56 -11.71
C PHE A 54 5.76 -9.56 -11.29
N ALA A 55 5.92 -10.63 -12.06
CA ALA A 55 7.05 -11.54 -11.96
C ALA A 55 8.11 -11.13 -13.00
N ILE A 56 9.34 -10.93 -12.54
CA ILE A 56 10.47 -10.50 -13.33
C ILE A 56 11.55 -11.57 -13.24
N ARG A 57 11.96 -12.09 -14.39
CA ARG A 57 12.99 -13.13 -14.48
C ARG A 57 14.21 -12.64 -15.25
N PHE A 58 15.34 -12.60 -14.56
CA PHE A 58 16.64 -12.20 -15.09
C PHE A 58 17.40 -13.39 -15.67
N HIS A 59 17.67 -13.35 -16.97
CA HIS A 59 18.43 -14.39 -17.67
C HIS A 59 19.94 -14.26 -17.41
N LYS A 60 20.72 -15.28 -17.80
CA LYS A 60 22.19 -15.29 -17.58
C LYS A 60 22.90 -14.16 -18.33
N GLU A 61 22.27 -13.67 -19.40
CA GLU A 61 22.77 -12.61 -20.27
C GLU A 61 22.43 -11.20 -19.76
N TYR A 62 21.80 -11.04 -18.59
CA TYR A 62 21.55 -9.71 -18.03
C TYR A 62 22.87 -9.02 -17.63
N PRO A 63 23.08 -7.72 -17.94
CA PRO A 63 22.14 -6.75 -18.52
C PRO A 63 22.18 -6.62 -20.06
N SER A 64 22.96 -7.43 -20.77
CA SER A 64 23.02 -7.39 -22.25
C SER A 64 21.68 -7.75 -22.90
N ARG A 65 20.85 -8.58 -22.26
CA ARG A 65 19.46 -8.82 -22.66
C ARG A 65 18.50 -8.38 -21.55
N SER A 66 17.35 -7.83 -21.95
CA SER A 66 16.29 -7.46 -21.02
C SER A 66 15.76 -8.69 -20.25
N PRO A 67 15.30 -8.50 -19.01
CA PRO A 67 14.60 -9.55 -18.29
C PRO A 67 13.20 -9.77 -18.87
N SER A 68 12.64 -10.97 -18.68
CA SER A 68 11.24 -11.22 -18.99
C SER A 68 10.33 -10.73 -17.87
N VAL A 69 9.24 -10.03 -18.21
CA VAL A 69 8.26 -9.48 -17.28
C VAL A 69 6.87 -10.01 -17.57
N ILE A 70 6.17 -10.47 -16.54
CA ILE A 70 4.80 -10.99 -16.60
C ILE A 70 3.95 -10.34 -15.51
N CYS A 71 2.83 -9.74 -15.86
CA CYS A 71 1.80 -9.29 -14.91
C CYS A 71 1.06 -10.50 -14.34
N ILE A 72 1.02 -10.60 -13.02
CA ILE A 72 0.33 -11.66 -12.27
C ILE A 72 -1.11 -11.26 -11.97
N THR A 73 -1.37 -9.96 -11.77
CA THR A 73 -2.71 -9.42 -11.52
C THR A 73 -3.56 -9.44 -12.80
N THR A 74 -4.09 -10.60 -13.19
CA THR A 74 -4.85 -10.77 -14.46
C THR A 74 -6.17 -11.51 -14.31
N ASN A 75 -6.61 -11.82 -13.08
CA ASN A 75 -7.82 -12.62 -12.82
C ASN A 75 -7.80 -13.99 -13.54
N GLY A 76 -6.64 -14.64 -13.54
CA GLY A 76 -6.44 -15.94 -14.17
C GLY A 76 -6.56 -15.89 -15.69
N GLY A 77 -5.98 -14.88 -16.34
CA GLY A 77 -6.02 -14.77 -17.80
C GLY A 77 -7.21 -14.02 -18.38
N ARG A 78 -8.04 -13.36 -17.55
CA ARG A 78 -9.36 -12.82 -17.96
C ARG A 78 -9.46 -11.29 -17.94
N CYS A 79 -8.51 -10.61 -17.31
CA CYS A 79 -8.51 -9.15 -17.21
C CYS A 79 -7.33 -8.55 -17.98
N ARG A 80 -7.63 -7.80 -19.05
CA ARG A 80 -6.66 -7.00 -19.82
C ARG A 80 -6.57 -5.57 -19.26
N PHE A 81 -5.78 -5.37 -18.20
CA PHE A 81 -5.74 -4.07 -17.51
C PHE A 81 -5.33 -2.88 -18.37
N ASN A 82 -4.56 -3.08 -19.43
CA ASN A 82 -4.09 -2.01 -20.30
C ASN A 82 -3.83 -2.56 -21.71
N PRO A 83 -3.87 -1.76 -22.78
CA PRO A 83 -3.48 -2.22 -24.11
C PRO A 83 -2.11 -2.92 -24.15
N ASN A 84 -1.17 -2.43 -23.35
CA ASN A 84 0.18 -2.97 -23.19
C ASN A 84 0.31 -4.04 -22.09
N VAL A 85 -0.73 -4.30 -21.29
CA VAL A 85 -0.76 -5.33 -20.24
C VAL A 85 -1.87 -6.34 -20.56
N TYR A 86 -1.46 -7.41 -21.22
CA TYR A 86 -2.36 -8.37 -21.84
C TYR A 86 -3.06 -9.22 -20.78
N SER A 87 -4.22 -9.77 -21.15
CA SER A 87 -4.97 -10.68 -20.28
C SER A 87 -4.16 -11.89 -19.80
N ASN A 88 -3.25 -12.43 -20.63
CA ASN A 88 -2.35 -13.52 -20.26
C ASN A 88 -1.12 -13.09 -19.43
N GLY A 89 -1.03 -11.82 -19.05
CA GLY A 89 0.07 -11.26 -18.26
C GLY A 89 1.24 -10.72 -19.08
N LYS A 90 1.27 -10.92 -20.40
CA LYS A 90 2.35 -10.36 -21.24
C LYS A 90 2.36 -8.84 -21.14
N VAL A 91 3.52 -8.27 -20.84
CA VAL A 91 3.74 -6.82 -20.84
C VAL A 91 4.50 -6.43 -22.11
N CYS A 92 3.94 -5.49 -22.87
CA CYS A 92 4.55 -4.94 -24.08
C CYS A 92 5.13 -3.55 -23.77
N LEU A 93 6.42 -3.53 -23.43
CA LEU A 93 7.20 -2.29 -23.32
C LEU A 93 7.73 -1.91 -24.71
N THR A 94 7.85 -0.60 -24.98
CA THR A 94 8.19 0.03 -26.28
C THR A 94 9.59 -0.29 -26.80
N TRP A 95 10.23 -1.37 -26.36
CA TRP A 95 11.50 -1.88 -26.89
C TRP A 95 11.42 -2.42 -28.33
N ARG A 96 10.48 -1.95 -29.14
CA ARG A 96 10.15 -2.46 -30.47
C ARG A 96 9.98 -1.36 -31.52
N GLY A 97 11.01 -0.54 -31.73
CA GLY A 97 11.38 -0.25 -33.13
C GLY A 97 11.78 1.16 -33.51
N GLU A 98 11.63 2.17 -32.66
CA GLU A 98 12.22 3.48 -32.95
C GLU A 98 13.64 3.59 -32.38
N ARG A 99 14.54 4.25 -33.12
CA ARG A 99 15.93 4.45 -32.69
C ARG A 99 15.95 5.26 -31.40
N GLY A 100 16.20 4.59 -30.27
CA GLY A 100 16.25 5.19 -28.94
C GLY A 100 15.35 4.51 -27.91
N GLU A 101 14.38 3.70 -28.35
CA GLU A 101 13.44 3.01 -27.47
C GLU A 101 13.83 1.55 -27.18
N GLU A 102 14.87 1.02 -27.83
CA GLU A 102 15.35 -0.35 -27.63
C GLU A 102 16.01 -0.57 -26.26
N TRP A 103 15.98 -1.81 -25.77
CA TRP A 103 16.69 -2.19 -24.54
C TRP A 103 18.17 -1.85 -24.63
N SER A 104 18.71 -1.24 -23.57
CA SER A 104 20.15 -1.07 -23.40
C SER A 104 20.60 -1.50 -22.01
N SER A 105 21.84 -1.97 -21.88
CA SER A 105 22.42 -2.35 -20.58
C SER A 105 22.55 -1.20 -19.57
N ALA A 106 22.24 0.03 -19.98
CA ALA A 106 22.14 1.18 -19.08
C ALA A 106 20.82 1.19 -18.29
N GLN A 107 19.77 0.57 -18.82
CA GLN A 107 18.51 0.37 -18.13
C GLN A 107 18.65 -0.71 -17.05
N GLY A 108 17.80 -0.61 -16.04
CA GLY A 108 17.72 -1.57 -14.94
C GLY A 108 16.29 -1.76 -14.44
N LEU A 109 16.16 -2.53 -13.36
CA LEU A 109 14.88 -2.87 -12.73
C LEU A 109 14.02 -1.64 -12.45
N GLU A 110 14.57 -0.58 -11.85
CA GLU A 110 13.82 0.64 -11.55
C GLU A 110 13.22 1.28 -12.82
N SER A 111 14.04 1.44 -13.88
CA SER A 111 13.54 1.99 -15.15
C SER A 111 12.46 1.12 -15.82
N ILE A 112 12.54 -0.20 -15.66
CA ILE A 112 11.50 -1.13 -16.14
C ILE A 112 10.20 -0.88 -15.37
N LEU A 113 10.26 -0.81 -14.04
CA LEU A 113 9.08 -0.58 -13.20
C LEU A 113 8.44 0.78 -13.46
N LEU A 114 9.24 1.84 -13.60
CA LEU A 114 8.76 3.17 -13.97
C LEU A 114 8.10 3.18 -15.37
N SER A 115 8.67 2.45 -16.32
CA SER A 115 8.09 2.30 -17.67
C SER A 115 6.76 1.54 -17.65
N ILE A 116 6.59 0.57 -16.74
CA ILE A 116 5.31 -0.13 -16.58
C ILE A 116 4.29 0.79 -15.89
N GLN A 117 4.72 1.54 -14.87
CA GLN A 117 3.84 2.46 -14.15
C GLN A 117 3.33 3.58 -15.07
N SER A 118 4.15 4.08 -16.01
CA SER A 118 3.73 5.11 -16.96
C SER A 118 2.64 4.63 -17.94
N LEU A 119 2.55 3.33 -18.21
CA LEU A 119 1.44 2.74 -18.98
C LEU A 119 0.11 2.85 -18.24
N LEU A 120 0.12 2.96 -16.91
CA LEU A 120 -1.08 3.11 -16.08
C LEU A 120 -1.58 4.56 -16.10
N SER A 121 -1.81 5.09 -17.31
CA SER A 121 -2.17 6.49 -17.58
C SER A 121 -3.63 6.82 -17.21
N SER A 122 -3.96 8.11 -17.17
CA SER A 122 -5.33 8.58 -16.92
C SER A 122 -6.31 8.20 -18.04
N ASN A 123 -5.82 8.07 -19.27
CA ASN A 123 -6.59 7.60 -20.42
C ASN A 123 -5.92 6.38 -21.09
N PRO A 124 -6.11 5.16 -20.55
CA PRO A 124 -5.45 3.98 -21.08
C PRO A 124 -5.97 3.53 -22.45
N TYR A 125 -7.01 4.17 -23.00
CA TYR A 125 -7.49 3.90 -24.36
C TYR A 125 -6.47 4.37 -25.42
N GLU A 126 -5.78 5.49 -25.16
CA GLU A 126 -4.77 6.07 -26.06
C GLU A 126 -3.49 5.22 -26.15
N ASN A 127 -3.32 4.27 -25.22
CA ASN A 127 -2.19 3.34 -25.26
C ASN A 127 -2.34 2.25 -26.35
N GLU A 128 -3.51 2.11 -26.97
CA GLU A 128 -3.69 1.16 -28.07
C GLU A 128 -3.11 1.75 -29.37
N PRO A 129 -2.25 1.01 -30.10
CA PRO A 129 -1.72 1.47 -31.38
C PRO A 129 -2.81 1.91 -32.36
N GLY A 130 -2.67 3.13 -32.89
CA GLY A 130 -3.63 3.75 -33.80
C GLY A 130 -4.77 4.52 -33.12
N PHE A 131 -4.75 4.64 -31.78
CA PHE A 131 -5.72 5.40 -30.99
C PHE A 131 -5.07 6.54 -30.17
N GLU A 132 -3.81 6.87 -30.44
CA GLU A 132 -3.02 7.85 -29.69
C GLU A 132 -3.64 9.26 -29.74
N ASP A 133 -4.15 9.66 -30.91
CA ASP A 133 -4.80 10.95 -31.16
C ASP A 133 -6.33 10.83 -31.32
N ALA A 134 -6.92 9.74 -30.82
CA ALA A 134 -8.34 9.44 -30.99
C ALA A 134 -9.23 10.52 -30.34
N ASN A 135 -9.97 11.28 -31.16
CA ASN A 135 -10.73 12.46 -30.71
C ASN A 135 -12.13 12.57 -31.33
N ASP A 136 -12.58 11.58 -32.09
CA ASP A 136 -13.95 11.57 -32.60
C ASP A 136 -14.95 11.41 -31.45
N GLU A 137 -16.20 11.81 -31.66
CA GLU A 137 -17.25 11.68 -30.63
C GLU A 137 -17.46 10.22 -30.17
N SER A 138 -17.24 9.25 -31.07
CA SER A 138 -17.23 7.83 -30.73
C SER A 138 -16.07 7.45 -29.82
N ASP A 139 -14.89 8.05 -30.02
CA ASP A 139 -13.71 7.78 -29.21
C ASP A 139 -13.86 8.33 -27.81
N LYS A 140 -14.37 9.55 -27.66
CA LYS A 140 -14.65 10.14 -26.32
C LYS A 140 -15.57 9.25 -25.49
N LYS A 141 -16.57 8.64 -26.13
CA LYS A 141 -17.43 7.65 -25.48
C LYS A 141 -16.66 6.38 -25.11
N ASN A 142 -15.88 5.82 -26.03
CA ASN A 142 -15.10 4.62 -25.79
C ASN A 142 -14.04 4.82 -24.68
N GLN A 143 -13.34 5.95 -24.67
CA GLN A 143 -12.39 6.35 -23.62
C GLN A 143 -13.08 6.33 -22.26
N LYS A 144 -14.25 6.99 -22.15
CA LYS A 144 -15.03 7.02 -20.92
C LYS A 144 -15.45 5.62 -20.47
N ASP A 145 -16.00 4.82 -21.38
CA ASP A 145 -16.46 3.47 -21.09
C ASP A 145 -15.27 2.55 -20.69
N TYR A 146 -14.10 2.74 -21.31
CA TYR A 146 -12.87 2.01 -20.98
C TYR A 146 -12.35 2.40 -19.59
N ILE A 147 -12.26 3.69 -19.28
CA ILE A 147 -11.87 4.21 -17.97
C ILE A 147 -12.77 3.64 -16.87
N GLN A 148 -14.09 3.61 -17.09
CA GLN A 148 -15.05 3.05 -16.12
C GLN A 148 -14.80 1.57 -15.86
N LYS A 149 -14.59 0.80 -16.94
CA LYS A 149 -14.29 -0.63 -16.88
C LYS A 149 -12.99 -0.91 -16.12
N ILE A 150 -11.91 -0.19 -16.44
CA ILE A 150 -10.62 -0.34 -15.75
C ILE A 150 -10.76 0.02 -14.27
N ARG A 151 -11.42 1.13 -13.92
CA ARG A 151 -11.62 1.52 -12.51
C ARG A 151 -12.31 0.43 -11.69
N HIS A 152 -13.36 -0.16 -12.27
CA HIS A 152 -14.08 -1.26 -11.62
C HIS A 152 -13.18 -2.47 -11.38
N GLU A 153 -12.43 -2.89 -12.40
CA GLU A 153 -11.58 -4.08 -12.34
C GLU A 153 -10.32 -3.87 -11.49
N THR A 154 -9.80 -2.64 -11.42
CA THR A 154 -8.75 -2.23 -10.48
C THR A 154 -9.21 -2.49 -9.05
N LEU A 155 -10.38 -1.96 -8.65
CA LEU A 155 -10.93 -2.17 -7.31
C LEU A 155 -11.21 -3.66 -7.06
N ARG A 156 -11.90 -4.33 -7.99
CA ARG A 156 -12.36 -5.71 -7.81
C ARG A 156 -11.19 -6.70 -7.71
N ILE A 157 -10.22 -6.63 -8.61
CA ILE A 157 -9.17 -7.65 -8.72
C ILE A 157 -7.92 -7.22 -7.96
N SER A 158 -7.39 -6.02 -8.26
CA SER A 158 -6.08 -5.62 -7.74
C SER A 158 -6.13 -5.28 -6.25
N VAL A 159 -7.28 -4.83 -5.73
CA VAL A 159 -7.46 -4.48 -4.32
C VAL A 159 -8.25 -5.57 -3.59
N ILE A 160 -9.54 -5.75 -3.93
CA ILE A 160 -10.49 -6.55 -3.16
C ILE A 160 -10.13 -8.04 -3.18
N GLN A 161 -10.09 -8.67 -4.36
CA GLN A 161 -9.79 -10.11 -4.47
C GLN A 161 -8.41 -10.46 -3.91
N ARG A 162 -7.44 -9.56 -4.09
CA ARG A 162 -6.10 -9.71 -3.54
C ARG A 162 -6.11 -9.77 -2.01
N LEU A 163 -6.74 -8.79 -1.37
CA LEU A 163 -6.82 -8.71 0.09
C LEU A 163 -7.71 -9.82 0.67
N GLU A 164 -8.79 -10.19 0.00
CA GLU A 164 -9.58 -11.38 0.34
C GLU A 164 -8.71 -12.64 0.36
N GLY A 165 -7.87 -12.84 -0.67
CA GLY A 165 -6.91 -13.94 -0.71
C GLY A 165 -5.93 -13.91 0.47
N TYR A 166 -5.39 -12.73 0.80
CA TYR A 166 -4.50 -12.56 1.96
C TYR A 166 -5.16 -12.74 3.31
N LEU A 167 -6.47 -12.54 3.41
CA LEU A 167 -7.25 -12.66 4.64
C LEU A 167 -8.02 -13.99 4.71
N GLY A 168 -7.93 -14.85 3.70
CA GLY A 168 -8.69 -16.11 3.63
C GLY A 168 -10.20 -15.89 3.55
N MET A 169 -10.65 -14.79 2.96
CA MET A 169 -12.08 -14.41 2.87
C MET A 169 -12.64 -14.79 1.50
N ASN A 170 -13.92 -15.17 1.47
CA ASN A 170 -14.67 -15.27 0.21
C ASN A 170 -15.47 -13.97 -0.06
N PRO A 171 -15.98 -13.77 -1.29
CA PRO A 171 -16.80 -12.59 -1.62
C PRO A 171 -18.08 -12.44 -0.78
N SER A 172 -18.52 -13.49 -0.10
CA SER A 172 -19.65 -13.47 0.85
C SER A 172 -19.24 -13.02 2.26
N GLY A 173 -17.96 -12.70 2.50
CA GLY A 173 -17.44 -12.28 3.80
C GLY A 173 -17.20 -13.43 4.80
N THR A 174 -17.46 -14.67 4.39
CA THR A 174 -17.18 -15.87 5.19
C THR A 174 -15.70 -16.24 5.08
N GLN A 175 -15.06 -16.54 6.22
CA GLN A 175 -13.72 -17.13 6.21
C GLN A 175 -13.77 -18.51 5.56
N LEU A 176 -12.88 -18.75 4.59
CA LEU A 176 -12.58 -20.09 4.16
C LEU A 176 -11.95 -20.83 5.35
N HIS A 177 -12.49 -22.00 5.68
CA HIS A 177 -11.89 -22.86 6.70
C HIS A 177 -10.40 -23.03 6.38
N ASN A 178 -9.53 -22.62 7.30
CA ASN A 178 -8.08 -22.72 7.13
C ASN A 178 -7.72 -24.16 6.73
N LEU A 179 -6.89 -24.30 5.69
CA LEU A 179 -5.97 -25.42 5.61
C LEU A 179 -5.06 -25.32 6.84
N PRO A 180 -4.88 -26.39 7.65
CA PRO A 180 -3.93 -26.36 8.75
C PRO A 180 -2.52 -26.22 8.15
N GLY A 181 -1.78 -25.19 8.56
CA GLY A 181 -0.39 -25.04 8.13
C GLY A 181 0.10 -23.59 8.10
N ALA A 182 0.33 -23.02 9.28
CA ALA A 182 1.26 -21.90 9.49
C ALA A 182 1.49 -21.63 10.99
N ASN A 183 0.53 -21.99 11.86
CA ASN A 183 0.57 -21.64 13.28
C ASN A 183 1.03 -22.78 14.22
N GLU A 184 1.34 -23.98 13.71
CA GLU A 184 1.63 -25.16 14.55
C GLU A 184 2.71 -26.11 13.98
N MET A 185 3.71 -25.60 13.26
CA MET A 185 4.86 -26.41 12.87
C MET A 185 6.13 -25.76 13.39
N ASP A 186 6.93 -26.52 14.13
CA ASP A 186 8.29 -26.12 14.50
C ASP A 186 9.04 -25.72 13.23
N ASP A 187 9.73 -24.57 13.29
CA ASP A 187 10.37 -23.86 12.17
C ASP A 187 11.47 -24.70 11.48
N ASP A 188 11.94 -25.76 12.13
CA ASP A 188 13.13 -26.53 11.73
C ASP A 188 12.89 -27.53 10.57
N ASP A 189 11.64 -27.84 10.18
CA ASP A 189 11.32 -28.91 9.20
C ASP A 189 10.51 -28.45 7.96
N ILE A 190 10.24 -27.14 7.79
CA ILE A 190 9.48 -26.64 6.63
C ILE A 190 10.45 -26.33 5.48
N ASP A 191 10.31 -27.03 4.35
CA ASP A 191 11.01 -26.66 3.12
C ASP A 191 10.54 -25.26 2.66
N GLU A 192 11.41 -24.26 2.85
CA GLU A 192 11.19 -22.86 2.48
C GLU A 192 10.77 -22.70 1.00
N ALA A 193 11.14 -23.65 0.13
CA ALA A 193 10.71 -23.64 -1.26
C ALA A 193 9.19 -23.84 -1.42
N THR A 194 8.54 -24.57 -0.49
CA THR A 194 7.12 -24.94 -0.51
C THR A 194 6.19 -23.88 0.10
N VAL A 195 6.72 -22.98 0.92
CA VAL A 195 5.95 -21.89 1.55
C VAL A 195 5.58 -20.84 0.48
N PRO A 196 4.29 -20.46 0.32
CA PRO A 196 3.90 -19.41 -0.62
C PRO A 196 4.66 -18.10 -0.38
N PHE A 197 5.38 -17.61 -1.40
CA PHE A 197 6.15 -16.37 -1.30
C PHE A 197 5.26 -15.14 -1.56
N GLU A 198 4.73 -14.55 -0.50
CA GLU A 198 3.85 -13.38 -0.52
C GLU A 198 4.49 -12.15 0.16
N PRO A 199 5.59 -11.60 -0.41
CA PRO A 199 6.40 -10.56 0.24
C PRO A 199 5.68 -9.22 0.43
N PHE A 200 4.55 -9.02 -0.26
CA PHE A 200 3.79 -7.77 -0.24
C PHE A 200 2.51 -7.85 0.59
N ARG A 201 2.27 -8.96 1.29
CA ARG A 201 1.03 -9.19 2.06
C ARG A 201 0.75 -8.07 3.05
N ASP A 202 1.70 -7.78 3.94
CA ASP A 202 1.53 -6.72 4.94
C ASP A 202 1.53 -5.32 4.32
N LEU A 203 2.38 -5.10 3.32
CA LEU A 203 2.44 -3.83 2.58
C LEU A 203 1.06 -3.46 1.99
N CYS A 204 0.39 -4.43 1.36
CA CYS A 204 -0.94 -4.21 0.78
C CYS A 204 -1.98 -3.91 1.86
N LYS A 205 -1.96 -4.59 3.00
CA LYS A 205 -2.87 -4.31 4.13
C LYS A 205 -2.69 -2.89 4.68
N ARG A 206 -1.45 -2.45 4.89
CA ARG A 206 -1.17 -1.10 5.39
C ARG A 206 -1.58 -0.01 4.39
N ARG A 207 -1.22 -0.18 3.12
CA ARG A 207 -1.60 0.76 2.05
C ARG A 207 -3.11 0.78 1.82
N PHE A 208 -3.78 -0.36 2.00
CA PHE A 208 -5.23 -0.40 1.94
C PHE A 208 -5.90 0.50 2.97
N LEU A 209 -5.42 0.50 4.22
CA LEU A 209 -5.94 1.39 5.25
C LEU A 209 -5.71 2.87 4.91
N TRP A 210 -4.57 3.19 4.29
CA TRP A 210 -4.26 4.56 3.84
C TRP A 210 -5.22 5.05 2.76
N TYR A 211 -5.52 4.21 1.78
CA TYR A 211 -6.30 4.59 0.60
C TYR A 211 -7.79 4.25 0.71
N TYR A 212 -8.26 3.81 1.88
CA TYR A 212 -9.63 3.35 2.09
C TYR A 212 -10.67 4.39 1.66
N GLU A 213 -10.49 5.66 2.04
CA GLU A 213 -11.38 6.75 1.64
C GLU A 213 -11.38 7.00 0.13
N SER A 214 -10.21 6.90 -0.52
CA SER A 214 -10.09 7.02 -1.98
C SER A 214 -10.84 5.89 -2.70
N TYR A 215 -10.78 4.66 -2.19
CA TYR A 215 -11.55 3.54 -2.75
C TYR A 215 -13.06 3.75 -2.60
N LEU A 216 -13.53 4.27 -1.45
CA LEU A 216 -14.94 4.61 -1.27
C LEU A 216 -15.38 5.72 -2.24
N ALA A 217 -14.57 6.75 -2.41
CA ALA A 217 -14.85 7.82 -3.39
C ALA A 217 -14.92 7.28 -4.83
N ALA A 218 -14.02 6.36 -5.20
CA ALA A 218 -14.04 5.70 -6.50
C ALA A 218 -15.31 4.85 -6.71
N ILE A 219 -15.79 4.18 -5.66
CA ILE A 219 -17.06 3.44 -5.68
C ILE A 219 -18.25 4.36 -5.88
N GLU A 220 -18.34 5.47 -5.13
CA GLU A 220 -19.45 6.41 -5.26
C GLU A 220 -19.47 7.07 -6.64
N LYS A 221 -18.28 7.41 -7.18
CA LYS A 221 -18.15 7.86 -8.57
C LYS A 221 -18.61 6.77 -9.55
N GLY A 222 -18.23 5.52 -9.32
CA GLY A 222 -18.68 4.39 -10.13
C GLY A 222 -20.19 4.17 -10.13
N LYS A 223 -20.84 4.31 -8.97
CA LYS A 223 -22.30 4.21 -8.81
C LYS A 223 -23.05 5.33 -9.51
N SER A 224 -22.50 6.55 -9.55
CA SER A 224 -23.14 7.66 -10.25
C SER A 224 -23.00 7.56 -11.78
N GLU A 225 -21.99 6.86 -12.26
CA GLU A 225 -21.66 6.73 -13.68
C GLU A 225 -22.24 5.46 -14.35
N THR A 226 -22.59 4.42 -13.59
CA THR A 226 -22.98 3.10 -14.11
C THR A 226 -24.17 2.48 -13.37
N LYS A 227 -24.85 1.51 -13.99
CA LYS A 227 -25.94 0.75 -13.34
C LYS A 227 -25.45 -0.61 -12.82
N PRO A 228 -25.98 -1.12 -11.69
CA PRO A 228 -25.69 -2.49 -11.25
C PRO A 228 -26.03 -3.52 -12.33
N ASN A 229 -25.14 -4.50 -12.51
CA ASN A 229 -25.22 -5.55 -13.53
C ASN A 229 -25.18 -5.08 -14.99
N GLN A 230 -24.89 -3.81 -15.25
CA GLN A 230 -24.64 -3.31 -16.60
C GLN A 230 -23.39 -4.00 -17.16
N PRO A 231 -23.46 -4.62 -18.34
CA PRO A 231 -22.29 -5.24 -18.98
C PRO A 231 -21.28 -4.19 -19.39
N PHE A 232 -20.01 -4.56 -19.34
CA PHE A 232 -18.93 -3.74 -19.87
C PHE A 232 -19.10 -3.50 -21.37
N ALA A 233 -18.87 -2.26 -21.79
CA ALA A 233 -18.78 -1.95 -23.20
C ALA A 233 -17.51 -2.59 -23.78
N ARG A 234 -17.65 -3.21 -24.95
CA ARG A 234 -16.53 -3.77 -25.70
C ARG A 234 -15.86 -2.66 -26.50
N MET A 235 -14.54 -2.56 -26.40
CA MET A 235 -13.77 -1.58 -27.14
C MET A 235 -13.52 -2.06 -28.59
N PRO A 236 -13.31 -1.15 -29.56
CA PRO A 236 -13.06 -1.50 -30.96
C PRO A 236 -11.87 -2.46 -31.15
N PHE A 237 -10.87 -2.36 -30.29
CA PHE A 237 -9.65 -3.19 -30.30
C PHE A 237 -9.78 -4.51 -29.53
N GLU A 238 -10.92 -4.79 -28.89
CA GLU A 238 -11.14 -6.04 -28.16
C GLU A 238 -11.75 -7.11 -29.08
N SER A 239 -11.04 -8.22 -29.25
CA SER A 239 -11.51 -9.36 -30.05
C SER A 239 -12.25 -10.39 -29.18
N PRO A 240 -13.41 -10.92 -29.61
CA PRO A 240 -14.11 -11.97 -28.87
C PRO A 240 -13.23 -13.23 -28.70
N GLY A 241 -13.09 -13.71 -27.46
CA GLY A 241 -12.37 -14.96 -27.16
C GLY A 241 -10.84 -14.85 -27.15
N ASN A 242 -10.26 -13.70 -27.53
CA ASN A 242 -8.84 -13.44 -27.39
C ASN A 242 -8.62 -11.97 -26.98
N ASN A 243 -8.06 -11.76 -25.78
CA ASN A 243 -7.71 -10.43 -25.28
C ASN A 243 -8.91 -9.46 -25.09
N SER A 244 -10.10 -9.97 -24.75
CA SER A 244 -11.26 -9.17 -24.31
C SER A 244 -11.31 -9.00 -22.79
N MET A 245 -12.03 -7.98 -22.32
CA MET A 245 -12.38 -7.81 -20.90
C MET A 245 -13.90 -7.78 -20.75
N ASP A 246 -14.51 -8.97 -20.66
CA ASP A 246 -15.94 -9.14 -20.47
C ASP A 246 -16.30 -9.18 -18.97
N GLY A 247 -17.40 -8.53 -18.59
CA GLY A 247 -17.81 -8.42 -17.20
C GLY A 247 -19.02 -7.51 -17.01
N LYS A 248 -19.36 -7.23 -15.76
CA LYS A 248 -20.47 -6.35 -15.38
C LYS A 248 -20.06 -5.46 -14.21
N PHE A 249 -20.62 -4.26 -14.15
CA PHE A 249 -20.44 -3.35 -13.02
C PHE A 249 -21.25 -3.82 -11.80
N ASN A 250 -20.62 -3.93 -10.64
CA ASN A 250 -21.31 -4.19 -9.37
C ASN A 250 -20.69 -3.42 -8.18
N TYR A 251 -20.64 -2.09 -8.29
CA TYR A 251 -20.11 -1.21 -7.24
C TYR A 251 -20.74 -1.38 -5.85
N PRO A 252 -22.05 -1.67 -5.68
CA PRO A 252 -22.62 -1.97 -4.37
C PRO A 252 -21.94 -3.17 -3.69
N GLU A 253 -21.73 -4.27 -4.43
CA GLU A 253 -21.03 -5.45 -3.91
C GLU A 253 -19.57 -5.14 -3.58
N LEU A 254 -18.86 -4.38 -4.43
CA LEU A 254 -17.48 -3.97 -4.15
C LEU A 254 -17.39 -3.16 -2.85
N GLY A 255 -18.35 -2.28 -2.58
CA GLY A 255 -18.41 -1.50 -1.34
C GLY A 255 -18.57 -2.36 -0.09
N SER A 256 -19.50 -3.31 -0.12
CA SER A 256 -19.67 -4.24 1.00
C SER A 256 -18.42 -5.10 1.26
N ARG A 257 -17.74 -5.54 0.19
CA ARG A 257 -16.52 -6.34 0.30
C ARG A 257 -15.34 -5.53 0.84
N LEU A 258 -15.16 -4.27 0.40
CA LEU A 258 -14.16 -3.36 1.00
C LEU A 258 -14.39 -3.15 2.49
N GLN A 259 -15.64 -2.95 2.92
CA GLN A 259 -15.97 -2.79 4.34
C GLN A 259 -15.63 -4.04 5.15
N ALA A 260 -15.92 -5.23 4.62
CA ALA A 260 -15.56 -6.49 5.27
C ALA A 260 -14.04 -6.67 5.39
N ILE A 261 -13.28 -6.33 4.34
CA ILE A 261 -11.81 -6.34 4.36
C ILE A 261 -11.28 -5.36 5.42
N LYS A 262 -11.81 -4.13 5.47
CA LYS A 262 -11.41 -3.14 6.47
C LYS A 262 -11.65 -3.67 7.88
N ALA A 263 -12.84 -4.18 8.17
CA ALA A 263 -13.17 -4.74 9.48
C ALA A 263 -12.22 -5.90 9.87
N ALA A 264 -11.84 -6.76 8.92
CA ALA A 264 -10.92 -7.86 9.17
C ALA A 264 -9.49 -7.37 9.50
N ILE A 265 -9.00 -6.32 8.82
CA ILE A 265 -7.69 -5.72 9.10
C ILE A 265 -7.72 -4.95 10.42
N GLU A 266 -8.80 -4.21 10.71
CA GLU A 266 -8.98 -3.48 11.97
C GLU A 266 -9.13 -4.39 13.20
N ALA A 267 -9.43 -5.68 13.00
CA ALA A 267 -9.43 -6.70 14.05
C ALA A 267 -8.05 -7.33 14.31
N GLU A 268 -7.04 -7.09 13.45
CA GLU A 268 -5.67 -7.59 13.68
C GLU A 268 -5.05 -7.13 15.01
N PRO A 269 -5.13 -5.84 15.41
CA PRO A 269 -4.57 -5.35 16.67
C PRO A 269 -5.01 -6.11 17.92
N GLU A 270 -6.31 -6.42 18.04
CA GLU A 270 -6.86 -7.15 19.18
C GLU A 270 -6.39 -8.60 19.21
N ARG A 271 -6.37 -9.25 18.04
CA ARG A 271 -5.81 -10.60 17.90
C ARG A 271 -4.33 -10.65 18.26
N TRP A 272 -3.54 -9.71 17.74
CA TRP A 272 -2.11 -9.61 18.04
C TRP A 272 -1.84 -9.33 19.51
N ALA A 273 -2.69 -8.55 20.18
CA ALA A 273 -2.58 -8.37 21.63
C ALA A 273 -2.75 -9.69 22.38
N ALA A 274 -3.74 -10.51 22.02
CA ALA A 274 -3.96 -11.82 22.62
C ALA A 274 -2.81 -12.80 22.32
N GLU A 275 -2.40 -12.91 21.05
CA GLU A 275 -1.25 -13.72 20.61
C GLU A 275 0.05 -13.26 21.31
N GLY A 276 0.23 -11.96 21.48
CA GLY A 276 1.39 -11.35 22.14
C GLY A 276 1.52 -11.69 23.63
N LEU A 277 0.40 -11.79 24.36
CA LEU A 277 0.43 -12.25 25.76
C LEU A 277 0.87 -13.71 25.86
N GLU A 278 0.48 -14.56 24.92
CA GLU A 278 0.95 -15.94 24.85
C GLU A 278 2.44 -16.00 24.48
N ALA A 279 2.87 -15.21 23.51
CA ALA A 279 4.26 -15.08 23.10
C ALA A 279 5.18 -14.56 24.24
N LYS A 280 4.66 -13.66 25.09
CA LYS A 280 5.33 -13.20 26.33
C LYS A 280 5.49 -14.35 27.32
N LYS A 281 4.43 -15.15 27.57
CA LYS A 281 4.48 -16.30 28.48
C LYS A 281 5.47 -17.38 28.02
N LYS A 282 5.60 -17.54 26.71
CA LYS A 282 6.55 -18.47 26.08
C LYS A 282 7.97 -17.91 25.92
N GLU A 283 8.20 -16.65 26.33
CA GLU A 283 9.50 -15.96 26.19
C GLU A 283 10.07 -16.02 24.77
N THR A 284 9.20 -15.89 23.77
CA THR A 284 9.63 -15.89 22.36
C THR A 284 10.63 -14.76 22.09
N THR A 285 11.52 -14.97 21.12
CA THR A 285 12.54 -13.99 20.72
C THR A 285 11.95 -12.62 20.41
N VAL A 286 10.80 -12.57 19.70
CA VAL A 286 10.12 -11.32 19.36
C VAL A 286 9.61 -10.60 20.61
N ALA A 287 8.99 -11.34 21.56
CA ALA A 287 8.49 -10.77 22.80
C ALA A 287 9.63 -10.17 23.65
N VAL A 288 10.74 -10.90 23.79
CA VAL A 288 11.92 -10.43 24.54
C VAL A 288 12.56 -9.21 23.87
N ASN A 289 12.66 -9.21 22.54
CA ASN A 289 13.20 -8.08 21.78
C ASN A 289 12.33 -6.82 21.94
N LEU A 290 11.01 -6.94 21.76
CA LEU A 290 10.09 -5.81 21.95
C LEU A 290 10.13 -5.28 23.39
N GLN A 291 10.18 -6.16 24.39
CA GLN A 291 10.34 -5.74 25.79
C GLN A 291 11.64 -4.93 26.01
N HIS A 292 12.75 -5.39 25.44
CA HIS A 292 14.03 -4.68 25.55
C HIS A 292 14.01 -3.32 24.83
N GLN A 293 13.44 -3.26 23.62
CA GLN A 293 13.28 -2.00 22.90
C GLN A 293 12.39 -1.02 23.66
N PHE A 294 11.34 -1.50 24.34
CA PHE A 294 10.50 -0.66 25.19
C PHE A 294 11.30 0.00 26.31
N GLU A 295 12.09 -0.77 27.04
CA GLU A 295 12.93 -0.25 28.13
C GLU A 295 13.92 0.82 27.62
N GLN A 296 14.51 0.60 26.44
CA GLN A 296 15.39 1.58 25.82
C GLN A 296 14.66 2.88 25.45
N VAL A 297 13.46 2.79 24.87
CA VAL A 297 12.67 3.97 24.47
C VAL A 297 12.21 4.76 25.70
N VAL A 298 11.76 4.08 26.76
CA VAL A 298 11.39 4.74 28.04
C VAL A 298 12.55 5.57 28.59
N GLU A 299 13.77 5.02 28.61
CA GLU A 299 14.94 5.74 29.11
C GLU A 299 15.33 6.94 28.24
N VAL A 300 15.14 6.84 26.93
CA VAL A 300 15.36 7.97 26.02
C VAL A 300 14.35 9.08 26.29
N PHE A 301 13.08 8.75 26.47
CA PHE A 301 12.01 9.72 26.70
C PHE A 301 12.16 10.45 28.03
N LYS A 302 12.60 9.76 29.09
CA LYS A 302 12.94 10.40 30.39
C LYS A 302 14.07 11.44 30.29
N ARG A 303 14.97 11.29 29.31
CA ARG A 303 16.13 12.19 29.10
C ARG A 303 15.87 13.27 28.05
N GLY A 304 14.77 13.18 27.32
CA GLY A 304 14.44 14.10 26.24
C GLY A 304 14.02 15.48 26.74
N ASP A 305 14.17 16.49 25.89
CA ASP A 305 13.72 17.86 26.18
C ASP A 305 12.18 17.98 26.22
N MET A 306 11.48 17.08 25.52
CA MET A 306 10.02 16.97 25.53
C MET A 306 9.57 15.75 26.35
N PRO A 307 8.59 15.90 27.25
CA PRO A 307 8.21 14.86 28.21
C PRO A 307 7.30 13.80 27.58
N HIS A 308 7.62 13.29 26.39
CA HIS A 308 6.89 12.17 25.80
C HIS A 308 6.84 11.00 26.77
N ASP A 309 5.69 10.31 26.81
CA ASP A 309 5.50 9.16 27.69
C ASP A 309 5.16 7.93 26.85
N VAL A 310 5.56 6.76 27.35
CA VAL A 310 5.34 5.49 26.68
C VAL A 310 5.18 4.38 27.72
N PHE A 311 4.12 3.60 27.58
CA PHE A 311 3.84 2.47 28.46
C PHE A 311 3.29 1.27 27.68
N LEU A 312 3.35 0.09 28.30
CA LEU A 312 2.76 -1.13 27.76
C LEU A 312 1.35 -1.31 28.30
N GLU A 313 0.37 -1.47 27.41
CA GLU A 313 -1.00 -1.77 27.82
C GLU A 313 -1.04 -3.18 28.41
N ASN A 314 -1.51 -3.32 29.66
CA ASN A 314 -1.56 -4.60 30.38
C ASN A 314 -0.21 -5.33 30.46
N GLU A 315 0.90 -4.58 30.54
CA GLU A 315 2.28 -5.11 30.49
C GLU A 315 2.56 -5.97 29.24
N ASN A 316 1.82 -5.76 28.15
CA ASN A 316 1.99 -6.53 26.92
C ASN A 316 3.04 -5.86 26.02
N PRO A 317 4.21 -6.50 25.75
CA PRO A 317 5.25 -5.92 24.89
C PRO A 317 4.81 -5.74 23.42
N PHE A 318 3.65 -6.29 23.03
CA PHE A 318 3.06 -6.13 21.70
C PHE A 318 2.05 -4.98 21.61
N VAL A 319 1.76 -4.28 22.71
CA VAL A 319 0.80 -3.16 22.72
C VAL A 319 1.39 -1.97 23.44
N TRP A 320 1.90 -1.02 22.67
CA TRP A 320 2.53 0.19 23.20
C TRP A 320 1.57 1.35 23.07
N VAL A 321 1.47 2.14 24.12
CA VAL A 321 0.71 3.38 24.15
C VAL A 321 1.68 4.52 24.37
N ILE A 322 1.68 5.47 23.44
CA ILE A 322 2.56 6.64 23.43
C ILE A 322 1.70 7.87 23.65
N THR A 323 2.11 8.72 24.58
CA THR A 323 1.56 10.06 24.73
C THR A 323 2.52 11.05 24.09
N TYR A 324 2.11 11.57 22.93
CA TYR A 324 2.81 12.66 22.26
C TYR A 324 2.33 14.00 22.81
N PHE A 325 3.27 14.84 23.23
CA PHE A 325 3.03 16.20 23.70
C PHE A 325 3.44 17.13 22.57
N GLY A 326 2.51 17.92 22.08
CA GLY A 326 2.77 18.83 20.98
C GLY A 326 3.82 19.87 21.34
N ARG A 327 4.75 20.13 20.42
CA ARG A 327 5.86 21.05 20.67
C ARG A 327 5.39 22.48 20.89
N PRO A 328 6.00 23.21 21.86
CA PRO A 328 5.76 24.64 22.03
C PRO A 328 5.99 25.43 20.74
N MET A 329 5.22 26.50 20.55
CA MET A 329 5.32 27.39 19.38
C MET A 329 5.00 26.72 18.02
N THR A 330 4.38 25.55 18.01
CA THR A 330 3.87 24.89 16.79
C THR A 330 2.34 24.95 16.73
N ASN A 331 1.73 24.47 15.64
CA ASN A 331 0.27 24.31 15.59
C ASN A 331 -0.26 23.20 16.51
N LEU A 332 0.63 22.38 17.09
CA LEU A 332 0.31 21.32 18.05
C LEU A 332 0.51 21.73 19.50
N ASP A 333 0.95 22.96 19.76
CA ASP A 333 1.26 23.47 21.10
C ASP A 333 0.10 23.24 22.09
N GLY A 334 0.43 22.64 23.24
CA GLY A 334 -0.51 22.24 24.28
C GLY A 334 -1.30 20.95 24.01
N GLY A 335 -1.18 20.34 22.82
CA GLY A 335 -1.88 19.11 22.49
C GLY A 335 -1.31 17.87 23.19
N LEU A 336 -2.21 17.00 23.65
CA LEU A 336 -1.88 15.64 24.10
C LEU A 336 -2.51 14.64 23.16
N PHE A 337 -1.72 13.76 22.55
CA PHE A 337 -2.20 12.77 21.60
C PHE A 337 -1.78 11.37 22.03
N ARG A 338 -2.77 10.52 22.29
CA ARG A 338 -2.56 9.10 22.57
C ARG A 338 -2.48 8.33 21.26
N ILE A 339 -1.35 7.66 21.06
CA ILE A 339 -1.02 6.88 19.87
C ILE A 339 -0.81 5.44 20.33
N LYS A 340 -1.61 4.52 19.82
CA LYS A 340 -1.50 3.09 20.11
C LYS A 340 -0.80 2.38 18.96
N MET A 341 0.21 1.58 19.29
CA MET A 341 0.96 0.73 18.38
C MET A 341 0.75 -0.73 18.76
N ASN A 342 0.19 -1.51 17.85
CA ASN A 342 0.03 -2.95 18.00
C ASN A 342 1.00 -3.69 17.09
N PHE A 343 1.78 -4.60 17.66
CA PHE A 343 2.80 -5.38 16.96
C PHE A 343 2.32 -6.81 16.75
N SER A 344 2.61 -7.37 15.57
CA SER A 344 2.39 -8.78 15.29
C SER A 344 3.42 -9.64 16.00
N VAL A 345 3.07 -10.89 16.31
CA VAL A 345 4.05 -11.91 16.70
C VAL A 345 5.03 -12.26 15.57
N ARG A 346 4.72 -11.84 14.33
CA ARG A 346 5.60 -11.89 13.14
C ARG A 346 6.28 -10.54 12.86
N PHE A 347 6.58 -9.75 13.87
CA PHE A 347 7.36 -8.51 13.67
C PHE A 347 8.85 -8.88 13.53
N PRO A 348 9.59 -8.37 12.52
CA PRO A 348 9.26 -7.24 11.64
C PRO A 348 8.61 -7.56 10.29
N GLU A 349 8.34 -8.82 9.95
CA GLU A 349 7.72 -9.20 8.68
C GLU A 349 6.35 -8.54 8.50
N GLU A 350 5.58 -8.45 9.60
CA GLU A 350 4.38 -7.63 9.72
C GLU A 350 4.67 -6.37 10.53
N GLN A 351 4.53 -5.22 9.89
CA GLN A 351 4.80 -3.92 10.49
C GLN A 351 3.63 -3.48 11.40
N PRO A 352 3.88 -2.68 12.44
CA PRO A 352 2.87 -2.33 13.44
C PRO A 352 1.63 -1.64 12.84
N ARG A 353 0.48 -1.88 13.45
CA ARG A 353 -0.74 -1.08 13.22
C ARG A 353 -0.74 0.07 14.21
N VAL A 354 -0.73 1.28 13.68
CA VAL A 354 -0.64 2.52 14.47
C VAL A 354 -1.93 3.30 14.33
N LYS A 355 -2.53 3.62 15.47
CA LYS A 355 -3.82 4.33 15.56
C LYS A 355 -3.72 5.47 16.56
N PHE A 356 -4.10 6.66 16.12
CA PHE A 356 -4.33 7.80 16.98
C PHE A 356 -5.68 7.60 17.67
N GLU A 357 -5.65 7.32 18.97
CA GLU A 357 -6.87 7.18 19.78
C GLU A 357 -7.47 8.55 20.06
N THR A 358 -6.60 9.55 20.29
CA THR A 358 -7.03 10.95 20.35
C THR A 358 -7.22 11.49 18.95
N LYS A 359 -8.41 12.05 18.67
CA LYS A 359 -8.75 12.60 17.36
C LYS A 359 -7.87 13.80 17.02
N ILE A 360 -7.34 13.82 15.80
CA ILE A 360 -6.57 14.93 15.26
C ILE A 360 -6.97 15.21 13.81
N PHE A 361 -7.15 16.47 13.45
CA PHE A 361 -7.40 16.86 12.06
C PHE A 361 -6.07 17.13 11.35
N HIS A 362 -5.53 16.12 10.66
CA HIS A 362 -4.20 16.18 10.05
C HIS A 362 -4.18 15.49 8.68
N HIS A 363 -3.37 15.96 7.73
CA HIS A 363 -3.33 15.39 6.37
C HIS A 363 -2.70 13.99 6.30
N HIS A 364 -1.81 13.64 7.24
CA HIS A 364 -1.21 12.30 7.34
C HIS A 364 -1.94 11.37 8.33
N ILE A 365 -3.04 11.80 8.95
CA ILE A 365 -3.83 10.97 9.86
C ILE A 365 -5.24 10.84 9.30
N ALA A 366 -5.65 9.61 9.01
CA ALA A 366 -6.99 9.32 8.50
C ALA A 366 -8.07 9.67 9.54
N ALA A 367 -9.33 9.80 9.10
CA ALA A 367 -10.44 10.17 9.98
C ALA A 367 -10.68 9.15 11.11
N ASP A 368 -10.29 7.89 10.91
CA ASP A 368 -10.36 6.82 11.92
C ASP A 368 -9.10 6.72 12.80
N GLY A 369 -8.14 7.64 12.65
CA GLY A 369 -6.89 7.66 13.41
C GLY A 369 -5.75 6.87 12.78
N THR A 370 -5.94 6.21 11.64
CA THR A 370 -4.84 5.48 10.96
C THR A 370 -3.72 6.44 10.56
N ALA A 371 -2.48 6.13 10.97
CA ALA A 371 -1.32 6.96 10.69
C ALA A 371 -0.64 6.61 9.34
N CYS A 372 -0.37 7.63 8.53
CA CYS A 372 0.41 7.54 7.30
C CYS A 372 1.86 7.95 7.53
N TYR A 373 2.71 6.99 7.90
CA TYR A 373 4.13 7.22 8.17
C TYR A 373 5.00 6.16 7.48
N THR A 374 6.29 6.45 7.32
CA THR A 374 7.26 5.51 6.72
C THR A 374 8.49 5.45 7.62
N PRO A 375 8.74 4.33 8.33
CA PRO A 375 9.94 4.17 9.13
C PRO A 375 11.18 4.11 8.23
N ASN A 376 12.37 4.20 8.82
CA ASN A 376 13.61 4.03 8.09
C ASN A 376 13.63 2.64 7.41
N PRO A 377 13.76 2.54 6.07
CA PRO A 377 13.74 1.25 5.39
C PRO A 377 14.83 0.26 5.84
N MET A 378 15.92 0.76 6.41
CA MET A 378 17.04 -0.04 6.91
C MET A 378 16.92 -0.39 8.41
N LYS A 379 15.85 0.05 9.09
CA LYS A 379 15.61 -0.18 10.52
C LYS A 379 14.12 -0.43 10.80
N ARG A 380 13.50 -1.33 10.02
CA ARG A 380 12.07 -1.65 10.13
C ARG A 380 11.73 -2.54 11.34
N GLU A 381 12.76 -3.06 11.97
CA GLU A 381 12.74 -3.84 13.21
C GLU A 381 12.95 -2.98 14.46
N ASP A 382 13.35 -1.72 14.29
CA ASP A 382 13.59 -0.76 15.37
C ASP A 382 12.31 0.04 15.65
N VAL A 383 11.66 -0.24 16.77
CA VAL A 383 10.42 0.43 17.20
C VAL A 383 10.63 1.93 17.35
N ARG A 384 11.81 2.38 17.80
CA ARG A 384 12.12 3.80 17.90
C ARG A 384 12.09 4.46 16.52
N SER A 385 12.58 3.79 15.49
CA SER A 385 12.51 4.32 14.12
C SER A 385 11.07 4.52 13.65
N HIS A 386 10.10 3.73 14.13
CA HIS A 386 8.69 3.96 13.84
C HIS A 386 8.16 5.19 14.58
N ILE A 387 8.48 5.32 15.87
CA ILE A 387 8.04 6.45 16.71
C ILE A 387 8.58 7.77 16.17
N ASP A 388 9.88 7.82 15.87
CA ASP A 388 10.53 9.00 15.30
C ASP A 388 9.88 9.38 13.95
N ALA A 389 9.51 8.41 13.13
CA ALA A 389 8.82 8.66 11.87
C ALA A 389 7.37 9.14 12.05
N ILE A 390 6.67 8.71 13.10
CA ILE A 390 5.33 9.21 13.46
C ILE A 390 5.44 10.66 13.97
N PHE A 391 6.43 10.99 14.78
CA PHE A 391 6.62 12.36 15.25
C PHE A 391 7.03 13.29 14.11
N ALA A 392 7.91 12.82 13.21
CA ALA A 392 8.32 13.59 12.04
C ALA A 392 7.14 13.98 11.14
N ILE A 393 6.12 13.12 10.96
CA ILE A 393 4.96 13.50 10.13
C ILE A 393 4.04 14.53 10.80
N LEU A 394 4.07 14.66 12.13
CA LEU A 394 3.30 15.66 12.88
C LEU A 394 4.03 17.00 12.95
N GLU A 395 5.37 16.95 12.99
CA GLU A 395 6.25 18.10 13.21
C GLU A 395 6.77 18.73 11.91
N ASP A 396 6.39 18.17 10.76
CA ASP A 396 6.72 18.76 9.46
C ASP A 396 5.84 19.98 9.19
N ASP A 397 6.44 21.18 9.30
CA ASP A 397 5.73 22.44 9.08
C ASP A 397 5.44 22.71 7.60
N GLU A 398 6.27 22.20 6.69
CA GLU A 398 6.21 22.43 5.24
C GLU A 398 6.33 21.14 4.41
N PRO A 399 5.41 20.17 4.61
CA PRO A 399 5.46 18.91 3.90
C PRO A 399 5.28 19.13 2.39
N ALA A 400 6.13 18.46 1.61
CA ALA A 400 5.95 18.37 0.17
C ALA A 400 4.65 17.61 -0.16
N TYR A 401 3.93 18.08 -1.17
CA TYR A 401 2.75 17.37 -1.65
C TYR A 401 3.17 16.00 -2.23
N ASP A 402 2.61 14.93 -1.67
CA ASP A 402 2.79 13.57 -2.18
C ASP A 402 1.42 12.90 -2.32
N PRO A 403 0.93 12.65 -3.55
CA PRO A 403 -0.37 12.03 -3.76
C PRO A 403 -0.47 10.62 -3.17
N ARG A 404 0.67 9.95 -2.93
CA ARG A 404 0.73 8.60 -2.35
C ARG A 404 0.54 8.60 -0.83
N LYS A 405 0.50 9.77 -0.18
CA LYS A 405 0.29 9.93 1.27
C LYS A 405 -1.08 10.54 1.62
N ILE A 406 -1.98 10.66 0.64
CA ILE A 406 -3.32 11.20 0.85
C ILE A 406 -4.16 10.16 1.60
N VAL A 407 -4.21 10.29 2.92
CA VAL A 407 -5.06 9.45 3.79
C VAL A 407 -6.23 10.21 4.40
N ASN A 408 -6.19 11.54 4.33
CA ASN A 408 -7.28 12.42 4.72
C ASN A 408 -7.54 13.43 3.57
N PRO A 409 -8.36 13.05 2.57
CA PRO A 409 -8.58 13.87 1.38
C PRO A 409 -9.08 15.28 1.68
N GLU A 410 -9.90 15.43 2.74
CA GLU A 410 -10.40 16.73 3.18
C GLU A 410 -9.25 17.61 3.70
N ALA A 411 -8.43 17.09 4.62
CA ALA A 411 -7.28 17.81 5.16
C ALA A 411 -6.25 18.15 4.08
N THR A 412 -5.92 17.20 3.20
CA THR A 412 -5.02 17.41 2.06
C THR A 412 -5.53 18.52 1.15
N LYS A 413 -6.81 18.49 0.78
CA LYS A 413 -7.40 19.54 -0.06
C LYS A 413 -7.36 20.90 0.62
N MET A 414 -7.57 21.00 1.93
CA MET A 414 -7.46 22.28 2.63
C MET A 414 -6.01 22.79 2.71
N TYR A 415 -5.02 21.90 2.85
CA TYR A 415 -3.62 22.31 2.96
C TYR A 415 -3.00 22.72 1.62
N TRP A 416 -3.25 21.94 0.55
CA TRP A 416 -2.66 22.15 -0.79
C TRP A 416 -3.64 22.68 -1.86
N GLY A 417 -4.89 22.97 -1.53
CA GLY A 417 -5.96 23.35 -2.48
C GLY A 417 -5.83 24.73 -3.16
N GLY A 418 -4.67 25.39 -3.05
CA GLY A 418 -4.33 26.57 -3.85
C GLY A 418 -4.77 27.94 -3.31
N SER A 419 -5.69 28.01 -2.34
CA SER A 419 -6.11 29.27 -1.72
C SER A 419 -5.41 29.52 -0.37
N PRO A 420 -4.83 30.72 -0.13
CA PRO A 420 -4.30 31.08 1.19
C PRO A 420 -5.32 30.98 2.33
N ASP A 421 -6.61 31.14 2.02
CA ASP A 421 -7.67 31.02 3.02
C ASP A 421 -7.98 29.56 3.41
N ASP A 422 -7.70 28.60 2.52
CA ASP A 422 -7.90 27.18 2.84
C ASP A 422 -6.83 26.66 3.79
N LYS A 423 -5.57 27.08 3.62
CA LYS A 423 -4.49 26.78 4.58
C LYS A 423 -4.78 27.38 5.96
N LYS A 424 -5.37 28.58 6.02
CA LYS A 424 -5.84 29.18 7.29
C LYS A 424 -6.96 28.35 7.93
N LYS A 425 -7.93 27.88 7.14
CA LYS A 425 -9.01 26.99 7.63
C LYS A 425 -8.45 25.67 8.15
N TYR A 426 -7.48 25.07 7.46
CA TYR A 426 -6.76 23.88 7.91
C TYR A 426 -6.14 24.13 9.29
N ASN A 427 -5.30 25.16 9.42
CA ASN A 427 -4.62 25.46 10.68
C ASN A 427 -5.62 25.74 11.82
N ARG A 428 -6.74 26.39 11.53
CA ARG A 428 -7.82 26.62 12.51
C ARG A 428 -8.46 25.31 12.97
N ARG A 429 -8.71 24.37 12.06
CA ARG A 429 -9.26 23.05 12.40
C ARG A 429 -8.26 22.18 13.16
N LEU A 430 -6.99 22.19 12.76
CA LEU A 430 -5.91 21.50 13.47
C LEU A 430 -5.83 21.99 14.91
N ARG A 431 -5.74 23.31 15.14
CA ARG A 431 -5.72 23.91 16.49
C ARG A 431 -6.97 23.59 17.31
N ARG A 432 -8.14 23.51 16.67
CA ARG A 432 -9.36 23.07 17.34
C ARG A 432 -9.25 21.61 17.80
N SER A 433 -8.75 20.72 16.95
CA SER A 433 -8.54 19.33 17.34
C SER A 433 -7.48 19.19 18.44
N VAL A 434 -6.46 20.04 18.46
CA VAL A 434 -5.44 20.12 19.53
C VAL A 434 -6.08 20.51 20.87
N GLN A 435 -6.96 21.52 20.88
CA GLN A 435 -7.70 21.91 22.10
C GLN A 435 -8.60 20.77 22.60
N GLN A 436 -9.34 20.13 21.68
CA GLN A 436 -10.19 18.98 22.01
C GLN A 436 -9.38 17.78 22.52
N SER A 437 -8.14 17.62 22.05
CA SER A 437 -7.26 16.53 22.46
C SER A 437 -6.99 16.53 23.97
N MET A 438 -7.02 17.71 24.61
CA MET A 438 -6.88 17.86 26.06
C MET A 438 -8.15 17.47 26.81
N GLU A 439 -9.32 17.76 26.25
CA GLU A 439 -10.64 17.48 26.85
C GLU A 439 -10.98 15.98 26.74
N ASP A 440 -10.64 15.36 25.61
CA ASP A 440 -10.91 13.96 25.30
C ASP A 440 -9.82 13.01 25.79
N PHE A 441 -8.76 13.51 26.44
CA PHE A 441 -7.67 12.66 26.91
C PHE A 441 -8.17 11.77 28.06
N PRO A 442 -8.11 10.43 27.94
CA PRO A 442 -8.59 9.55 29.00
C PRO A 442 -7.77 9.75 30.28
N GLU A 443 -8.46 9.86 31.42
CA GLU A 443 -7.85 9.94 32.76
C GLU A 443 -6.83 8.83 33.02
#